data_AF-A0A1Q3PXC5-F1
#
_entry.id   AF-A0A1Q3PXC5-F1
#
_cell.length_a   1.000
_cell.length_b   1.000
_cell.length_c   1.000
_cell.angle_alpha   90.00
_cell.angle_beta   90.00
_cell.angle_gamma   90.00
#
_symmetry.space_group_name_H-M   'P 1'
#
loop_
_entity.id
_entity.type
_entity.pdbx_description
1 polymer ?
#
loop_
_entity_poly.entity_id
_entity_poly.type
_entity_poly.pdbx_seq_one_letter_code
_entity_poly.pdbx_strand_id
1 'polypeptide(L)'
;MTINADTKIAAILKAHPDALEAIVSISPRFTKLRNPLLRKLMASRTSISMASKVGGCSVNDFFKKLKPLGFKIDNSVGGNDVQDNVEIPEFMKQLTPENTIELDVRSVLDEGKDPLSLILKKTKEIQPLQTLKLINSFEPTPLIEMLGKRGYKTYSEIAGTELVYTYFLKPERADDSDGENVQTDGNWEEIYKRFEGKLKEIDVRHLEMPLPMLTILEEVDNLPSDMALYVHHKRIPVFLLPELKERKLDFRIKEISEGEVFLLIFKA
;
A
#
# COMPACT_ATOMS: atom_id res chain seq x y z
N MET A 1 -16.93 -27.68 12.25
CA MET A 1 -15.52 -27.22 12.31
C MET A 1 -15.48 -25.91 13.09
N THR A 2 -14.47 -25.71 13.94
CA THR A 2 -14.24 -24.42 14.59
C THR A 2 -13.37 -23.55 13.69
N ILE A 3 -13.73 -22.28 13.52
CA ILE A 3 -13.07 -21.32 12.62
C ILE A 3 -12.73 -20.03 13.36
N ASN A 4 -11.65 -19.39 12.94
CA ASN A 4 -11.13 -18.11 13.42
C ASN A 4 -10.54 -17.30 12.24
N ALA A 5 -10.00 -16.11 12.50
CA ALA A 5 -9.49 -15.21 11.46
C ALA A 5 -8.38 -15.85 10.58
N ASP A 6 -7.57 -16.75 11.14
CA ASP A 6 -6.46 -17.40 10.45
C ASP A 6 -6.85 -18.68 9.72
N THR A 7 -8.10 -19.13 9.90
CA THR A 7 -8.61 -20.34 9.25
C THR A 7 -8.55 -20.18 7.73
N LYS A 8 -7.94 -21.16 7.05
CA LYS A 8 -7.78 -21.14 5.58
C LYS A 8 -9.11 -21.38 4.88
N ILE A 9 -9.35 -20.61 3.81
CA ILE A 9 -10.57 -20.72 2.99
C ILE A 9 -10.74 -22.16 2.46
N ALA A 10 -9.67 -22.83 2.03
CA ALA A 10 -9.74 -24.22 1.56
C ALA A 10 -10.23 -25.19 2.64
N ALA A 11 -9.88 -24.98 3.91
CA ALA A 11 -10.35 -25.83 4.99
C ALA A 11 -11.87 -25.68 5.21
N ILE A 12 -12.37 -24.44 5.11
CA ILE A 12 -13.80 -24.12 5.20
C ILE A 12 -14.57 -24.77 4.05
N LEU A 13 -14.07 -24.62 2.82
CA LEU A 13 -14.67 -25.20 1.60
C LEU A 13 -14.66 -26.73 1.61
N LYS A 14 -13.66 -27.35 2.24
CA LYS A 14 -13.61 -28.81 2.41
C LYS A 14 -14.59 -29.29 3.48
N ALA A 15 -14.84 -28.47 4.50
CA ALA A 15 -15.68 -28.81 5.64
C ALA A 15 -17.18 -28.70 5.35
N HIS A 16 -17.61 -27.85 4.41
CA HIS A 16 -19.03 -27.73 4.04
C HIS A 16 -19.21 -27.37 2.54
N PRO A 17 -20.03 -28.11 1.78
CA PRO A 17 -20.22 -27.89 0.33
C PRO A 17 -20.82 -26.50 0.02
N ASP A 18 -21.77 -26.02 0.84
CA ASP A 18 -22.41 -24.72 0.63
C ASP A 18 -21.56 -23.51 1.05
N ALA A 19 -20.40 -23.74 1.67
CA ALA A 19 -19.52 -22.66 2.10
C ALA A 19 -19.03 -21.80 0.92
N LEU A 20 -18.93 -22.38 -0.28
CA LEU A 20 -18.52 -21.64 -1.47
C LEU A 20 -19.49 -20.51 -1.78
N GLU A 21 -20.78 -20.81 -1.89
CA GLU A 21 -21.78 -19.82 -2.24
C GLU A 21 -22.01 -18.83 -1.10
N ALA A 22 -21.89 -19.28 0.15
CA ALA A 22 -21.89 -18.37 1.30
C ALA A 22 -20.76 -17.34 1.23
N ILE A 23 -19.53 -17.76 0.90
CA ILE A 23 -18.38 -16.86 0.73
C ILE A 23 -18.58 -15.95 -0.48
N VAL A 24 -19.01 -16.48 -1.63
CA VAL A 24 -19.26 -15.69 -2.85
C VAL A 24 -20.31 -14.61 -2.60
N SER A 25 -21.30 -14.88 -1.73
CA SER A 25 -22.33 -13.88 -1.37
C SER A 25 -21.82 -12.69 -0.55
N ILE A 26 -20.60 -12.76 -0.01
CA ILE A 26 -20.01 -11.66 0.79
C ILE A 26 -19.54 -10.52 -0.13
N SER A 27 -18.93 -10.85 -1.27
CA SER A 27 -18.37 -9.86 -2.19
C SER A 27 -18.32 -10.40 -3.63
N PRO A 28 -18.67 -9.59 -4.65
CA PRO A 28 -18.54 -9.95 -6.06
C PRO A 28 -17.11 -10.38 -6.45
N ARG A 29 -16.10 -9.90 -5.71
CA ARG A 29 -14.68 -10.25 -5.92
C ARG A 29 -14.40 -11.75 -5.72
N PHE A 30 -15.23 -12.44 -4.95
CA PHE A 30 -15.06 -13.88 -4.67
C PHE A 30 -15.66 -14.79 -5.75
N THR A 31 -16.37 -14.25 -6.74
CA THR A 31 -16.94 -15.04 -7.86
C THR A 31 -15.90 -15.91 -8.57
N LYS A 32 -14.64 -15.46 -8.63
CA LYS A 32 -13.51 -16.22 -9.21
C LYS A 32 -13.23 -17.55 -8.46
N LEU A 33 -13.65 -17.70 -7.20
CA LEU A 33 -13.53 -18.96 -6.45
C LEU A 33 -14.45 -20.07 -6.97
N ARG A 34 -15.44 -19.76 -7.82
CA ARG A 34 -16.24 -20.79 -8.50
C ARG A 34 -15.42 -21.61 -9.50
N ASN A 35 -14.34 -21.03 -10.05
CA ASN A 35 -13.43 -21.77 -10.92
C ASN A 35 -12.60 -22.79 -10.09
N PRO A 36 -12.72 -24.11 -10.34
CA PRO A 36 -12.08 -25.13 -9.51
C PRO A 36 -10.54 -25.05 -9.45
N LEU A 37 -9.89 -24.59 -10.51
CA LEU A 37 -8.44 -24.45 -10.59
C LEU A 37 -7.96 -23.25 -9.76
N LEU A 38 -8.59 -22.09 -9.93
CA LEU A 38 -8.30 -20.89 -9.13
C LEU A 38 -8.59 -21.12 -7.66
N ARG A 39 -9.69 -21.81 -7.36
CA ARG A 39 -10.05 -22.22 -6.00
C ARG A 39 -8.95 -23.05 -5.35
N LYS A 40 -8.43 -24.07 -6.04
CA LYS A 40 -7.35 -24.94 -5.51
C LYS A 40 -6.07 -24.15 -5.23
N LEU A 41 -5.71 -23.22 -6.12
CA LEU A 41 -4.50 -22.41 -6.04
C LEU A 41 -4.57 -21.35 -4.92
N MET A 42 -5.67 -20.60 -4.85
CA MET A 42 -5.79 -19.44 -3.97
C MET A 42 -6.30 -19.81 -2.58
N ALA A 43 -7.38 -20.60 -2.50
CA ALA A 43 -8.05 -20.88 -1.23
C ALA A 43 -7.16 -21.61 -0.22
N SER A 44 -6.16 -22.37 -0.69
CA SER A 44 -5.22 -23.10 0.17
C SER A 44 -4.25 -22.18 0.93
N ARG A 45 -3.98 -20.98 0.39
CA ARG A 45 -3.03 -20.02 0.96
C ARG A 45 -3.72 -18.87 1.68
N THR A 46 -4.94 -18.52 1.28
CA THR A 46 -5.72 -17.41 1.84
C THR A 46 -6.46 -17.79 3.14
N SER A 47 -6.28 -17.01 4.20
CA SER A 47 -7.08 -17.07 5.44
C SER A 47 -8.36 -16.22 5.34
N ILE A 48 -9.29 -16.35 6.29
CA ILE A 48 -10.45 -15.45 6.40
C ILE A 48 -10.00 -13.98 6.49
N SER A 49 -9.00 -13.68 7.33
CA SER A 49 -8.43 -12.33 7.49
C SER A 49 -7.85 -11.76 6.20
N MET A 50 -7.19 -12.59 5.41
CA MET A 50 -6.61 -12.17 4.14
C MET A 50 -7.68 -12.01 3.06
N ALA A 51 -8.67 -12.91 3.04
CA ALA A 51 -9.81 -12.82 2.13
C ALA A 51 -10.66 -11.58 2.41
N SER A 52 -10.86 -11.20 3.68
CA SER A 52 -11.67 -10.06 4.07
C SER A 52 -11.09 -8.74 3.51
N LYS A 53 -9.76 -8.55 3.66
CA LYS A 53 -9.03 -7.42 3.07
C LYS A 53 -9.17 -7.37 1.55
N VAL A 54 -8.95 -8.49 0.86
CA VAL A 54 -9.05 -8.56 -0.62
C VAL A 54 -10.48 -8.31 -1.11
N GLY A 55 -11.46 -8.81 -0.37
CA GLY A 55 -12.89 -8.71 -0.69
C GLY A 55 -13.53 -7.37 -0.33
N GLY A 56 -12.82 -6.50 0.40
CA GLY A 56 -13.37 -5.24 0.92
C GLY A 56 -14.49 -5.48 1.94
N CYS A 57 -14.35 -6.51 2.78
CA CYS A 57 -15.36 -6.91 3.77
C CYS A 57 -14.70 -7.24 5.11
N SER A 58 -15.49 -7.39 6.16
CA SER A 58 -14.97 -7.72 7.49
C SER A 58 -14.82 -9.23 7.69
N VAL A 59 -13.94 -9.63 8.62
CA VAL A 59 -13.85 -11.03 9.08
C VAL A 59 -15.20 -11.50 9.66
N ASN A 60 -15.94 -10.59 10.29
CA ASN A 60 -17.24 -10.88 10.86
C ASN A 60 -18.30 -11.18 9.78
N ASP A 61 -18.17 -10.63 8.57
CA ASP A 61 -19.09 -10.96 7.47
C ASP A 61 -18.95 -12.42 7.04
N PHE A 62 -17.73 -12.96 7.06
CA PHE A 62 -17.51 -14.40 6.89
C PHE A 62 -18.17 -15.19 8.02
N PHE A 63 -17.98 -14.79 9.27
CA PHE A 63 -18.58 -15.46 10.41
C PHE A 63 -20.12 -15.46 10.35
N LYS A 64 -20.74 -14.32 10.01
CA LYS A 64 -22.18 -14.19 9.84
C LYS A 64 -22.72 -15.13 8.75
N LYS A 65 -22.00 -15.27 7.62
CA LYS A 65 -22.42 -16.14 6.51
C LYS A 65 -22.13 -17.62 6.74
N LEU A 66 -21.08 -17.95 7.49
CA LEU A 66 -20.67 -19.33 7.74
C LEU A 66 -21.35 -19.93 8.99
N LYS A 67 -21.70 -19.12 10.00
CA LYS A 67 -22.37 -19.61 11.22
C LYS A 67 -23.67 -20.40 10.95
N PRO A 68 -24.56 -19.99 10.00
CA PRO A 68 -25.73 -20.78 9.63
C PRO A 68 -25.41 -22.17 9.06
N LEU A 69 -24.21 -22.37 8.50
CA LEU A 69 -23.74 -23.65 7.97
C LEU A 69 -23.12 -24.57 9.05
N GLY A 70 -23.26 -24.21 10.34
CA GLY A 70 -22.79 -25.04 11.45
C GLY A 70 -21.31 -24.87 11.83
N PHE A 71 -20.64 -23.84 11.32
CA PHE A 71 -19.30 -23.46 11.78
C PHE A 71 -19.35 -22.83 13.18
N LYS A 72 -18.46 -23.27 14.07
CA LYS A 72 -18.30 -22.69 15.42
C LYS A 72 -17.21 -21.63 15.36
N ILE A 73 -17.45 -20.45 15.91
CA ILE A 73 -16.47 -19.35 15.86
C ILE A 73 -15.63 -19.39 17.14
N ASP A 74 -14.32 -19.38 16.98
CA ASP A 74 -13.36 -19.23 18.07
C ASP A 74 -12.76 -17.83 18.05
N ASN A 75 -13.11 -17.04 19.07
CA ASN A 75 -12.65 -15.67 19.24
C ASN A 75 -11.28 -15.58 19.93
N SER A 76 -10.63 -16.70 20.27
CA SER A 76 -9.35 -16.72 21.00
C SER A 76 -8.15 -16.27 20.17
N VAL A 77 -8.26 -16.29 18.84
CA VAL A 77 -7.19 -15.88 17.92
C VAL A 77 -7.67 -14.69 17.10
N GLY A 78 -7.33 -13.49 17.57
CA GLY A 78 -7.29 -12.27 16.76
C GLY A 78 -8.63 -11.78 16.22
N GLY A 79 -9.74 -12.15 16.86
CA GLY A 79 -11.02 -11.49 16.70
C GLY A 79 -11.14 -10.32 17.68
N ASN A 80 -10.15 -9.42 17.71
CA ASN A 80 -10.50 -8.07 18.10
C ASN A 80 -11.49 -7.63 17.04
N ASP A 81 -12.73 -7.44 17.49
CA ASP A 81 -13.67 -6.55 16.88
C ASP A 81 -12.89 -5.39 16.21
N VAL A 82 -12.72 -5.48 14.90
CA VAL A 82 -13.11 -4.32 14.11
C VAL A 82 -14.63 -4.42 14.03
N GLN A 83 -15.28 -4.22 15.19
CA GLN A 83 -16.42 -3.34 15.20
C GLN A 83 -15.98 -2.10 14.45
N ASP A 84 -16.87 -1.59 13.62
CA ASP A 84 -16.82 -0.26 13.04
C ASP A 84 -16.72 0.82 14.13
N ASN A 85 -15.57 0.82 14.77
CA ASN A 85 -14.98 1.76 15.70
C ASN A 85 -13.47 1.66 15.39
N VAL A 86 -13.10 1.91 14.13
CA VAL A 86 -11.97 2.83 13.99
C VAL A 86 -12.51 4.07 14.69
N GLU A 87 -12.17 4.25 15.97
CA GLU A 87 -12.54 5.46 16.70
C GLU A 87 -12.18 6.59 15.76
N ILE A 88 -13.21 7.26 15.24
CA ILE A 88 -13.03 8.34 14.26
C ILE A 88 -11.99 9.24 14.89
N PRO A 89 -10.77 9.30 14.33
CA PRO A 89 -9.68 9.97 15.00
C PRO A 89 -10.12 11.40 15.31
N GLU A 90 -9.67 11.95 16.42
CA GLU A 90 -10.16 13.27 16.86
C GLU A 90 -10.01 14.34 15.76
N PHE A 91 -8.97 14.23 14.92
CA PHE A 91 -8.76 15.12 13.78
C PHE A 91 -9.85 15.02 12.71
N MET A 92 -10.45 13.84 12.49
CA MET A 92 -11.56 13.66 11.55
C MET A 92 -12.83 14.39 12.03
N LYS A 93 -13.01 14.52 13.35
CA LYS A 93 -14.12 15.28 13.94
C LYS A 93 -13.94 16.80 13.81
N GLN A 94 -12.70 17.24 13.54
CA GLN A 94 -12.32 18.64 13.40
C GLN A 94 -12.18 19.07 11.93
N LEU A 95 -12.56 18.21 10.98
CA LEU A 95 -12.52 18.55 9.56
C LEU A 95 -13.54 19.64 9.22
N THR A 96 -13.07 20.64 8.51
CA THR A 96 -13.88 21.69 7.90
C THR A 96 -13.51 21.84 6.43
N PRO A 97 -14.40 22.37 5.57
CA PRO A 97 -14.06 22.64 4.18
C PRO A 97 -12.83 23.53 4.00
N GLU A 98 -12.53 24.40 4.96
CA GLU A 98 -11.42 25.35 4.92
C GLU A 98 -10.06 24.71 5.29
N ASN A 99 -10.08 23.64 6.10
CA ASN A 99 -8.87 22.92 6.50
C ASN A 99 -8.65 21.62 5.72
N THR A 100 -9.56 21.31 4.78
CA THR A 100 -9.51 20.10 3.96
C THR A 100 -9.22 20.43 2.51
N ILE A 101 -8.19 19.83 1.96
CA ILE A 101 -7.82 19.94 0.55
C ILE A 101 -8.09 18.61 -0.12
N GLU A 102 -8.89 18.60 -1.18
CA GLU A 102 -9.21 17.38 -1.92
C GLU A 102 -8.25 17.13 -3.08
N LEU A 103 -7.94 15.85 -3.33
CA LEU A 103 -7.20 15.39 -4.50
C LEU A 103 -7.83 14.09 -5.00
N ASP A 104 -8.48 14.12 -6.17
CA ASP A 104 -8.97 12.91 -6.84
C ASP A 104 -7.93 12.41 -7.83
N VAL A 105 -7.52 11.15 -7.65
CA VAL A 105 -6.51 10.50 -8.50
C VAL A 105 -7.08 9.34 -9.30
N ARG A 106 -8.40 9.09 -9.25
CA ARG A 106 -9.02 7.97 -9.95
C ARG A 106 -8.85 8.09 -11.46
N SER A 107 -9.02 9.28 -12.04
CA SER A 107 -8.78 9.52 -13.47
C SER A 107 -7.35 9.21 -13.89
N VAL A 108 -6.37 9.60 -13.07
CA VAL A 108 -4.94 9.32 -13.31
C VAL A 108 -4.69 7.80 -13.33
N LEU A 109 -5.33 7.06 -12.43
CA LEU A 109 -5.23 5.60 -12.36
C LEU A 109 -5.97 4.90 -13.49
N ASP A 110 -7.13 5.42 -13.91
CA ASP A 110 -7.91 4.90 -15.04
C ASP A 110 -7.14 5.03 -16.36
N GLU A 111 -6.31 6.08 -16.47
CA GLU A 111 -5.34 6.26 -17.57
C GLU A 111 -4.10 5.36 -17.46
N GLY A 112 -3.99 4.56 -16.38
CA GLY A 112 -2.85 3.66 -16.13
C GLY A 112 -1.61 4.35 -15.58
N LYS A 113 -1.72 5.62 -15.16
CA LYS A 113 -0.62 6.46 -14.68
C LYS A 113 -0.43 6.33 -13.18
N ASP A 114 0.76 6.67 -12.68
CA ASP A 114 1.07 6.64 -11.25
C ASP A 114 0.79 8.03 -10.61
N PRO A 115 -0.16 8.13 -9.66
CA PRO A 115 -0.48 9.41 -9.03
C PRO A 115 0.45 9.80 -7.88
N LEU A 116 1.43 8.97 -7.51
CA LEU A 116 2.21 9.18 -6.30
C LEU A 116 2.91 10.55 -6.26
N SER A 117 3.54 10.97 -7.35
CA SER A 117 4.26 12.25 -7.41
C SER A 117 3.32 13.44 -7.22
N LEU A 118 2.13 13.36 -7.83
CA LEU A 118 1.07 14.35 -7.65
C LEU A 118 0.62 14.41 -6.18
N ILE A 119 0.43 13.25 -5.54
CA ILE A 119 0.05 13.16 -4.13
C ILE A 119 1.15 13.74 -3.24
N LEU A 120 2.40 13.34 -3.44
CA LEU A 120 3.55 13.82 -2.66
C LEU A 120 3.73 15.33 -2.79
N LYS A 121 3.64 15.88 -4.01
CA LYS A 121 3.66 17.32 -4.24
C LYS A 121 2.54 18.00 -3.44
N LYS A 122 1.32 17.47 -3.50
CA LYS A 122 0.19 18.02 -2.76
C LYS A 122 0.40 17.98 -1.25
N THR A 123 0.95 16.89 -0.70
CA THR A 123 1.27 16.80 0.74
C THR A 123 2.31 17.81 1.21
N LYS A 124 3.21 18.26 0.31
CA LYS A 124 4.17 19.33 0.60
C LYS A 124 3.48 20.71 0.60
N GLU A 125 2.54 20.93 -0.33
CA GLU A 125 1.81 22.21 -0.49
C GLU A 125 0.82 22.52 0.64
N ILE A 126 0.22 21.52 1.29
CA ILE A 126 -0.74 21.76 2.38
C ILE A 126 -0.03 22.34 3.63
N GLN A 127 -0.72 23.22 4.35
CA GLN A 127 -0.21 23.87 5.56
C GLN A 127 -0.23 22.89 6.76
N PRO A 128 0.57 23.14 7.82
CA PRO A 128 0.45 22.40 9.07
C PRO A 128 -0.99 22.40 9.58
N LEU A 129 -1.43 21.29 10.17
CA LEU A 129 -2.79 21.05 10.64
C LEU A 129 -3.89 21.03 9.56
N GLN A 130 -3.55 21.19 8.28
CA GLN A 130 -4.49 20.89 7.19
C GLN A 130 -4.52 19.39 6.88
N THR A 131 -5.64 18.95 6.33
CA THR A 131 -5.86 17.57 5.91
C THR A 131 -5.95 17.46 4.40
N LEU A 132 -5.16 16.57 3.81
CA LEU A 132 -5.38 16.12 2.43
C LEU A 132 -6.39 14.98 2.42
N LYS A 133 -7.53 15.16 1.75
CA LYS A 133 -8.48 14.10 1.41
C LYS A 133 -8.15 13.56 0.02
N LEU A 134 -7.56 12.38 -0.03
CA LEU A 134 -7.26 11.64 -1.24
C LEU A 134 -8.45 10.78 -1.65
N ILE A 135 -8.91 10.93 -2.89
CA ILE A 135 -9.96 10.09 -3.48
C ILE A 135 -9.28 9.10 -4.42
N ASN A 136 -9.40 7.81 -4.12
CA ASN A 136 -8.72 6.73 -4.82
C ASN A 136 -9.68 5.56 -5.10
N SER A 137 -9.31 4.64 -6.00
CA SER A 137 -10.09 3.42 -6.30
C SER A 137 -9.74 2.23 -5.40
N PHE A 138 -8.66 2.34 -4.61
CA PHE A 138 -8.22 1.35 -3.65
C PHE A 138 -7.51 2.01 -2.45
N GLU A 139 -7.37 1.27 -1.35
CA GLU A 139 -6.66 1.75 -0.16
C GLU A 139 -5.14 1.83 -0.41
N PRO A 140 -4.51 3.00 -0.23
CA PRO A 140 -3.10 3.18 -0.53
C PRO A 140 -2.22 2.83 0.68
N THR A 141 -2.24 1.57 1.13
CA THR A 141 -1.53 1.10 2.34
C THR A 141 -0.06 1.55 2.43
N PRO A 142 0.77 1.45 1.36
CA PRO A 142 2.18 1.85 1.44
C PRO A 142 2.36 3.36 1.66
N LEU A 143 1.48 4.16 1.06
CA LEU A 143 1.47 5.61 1.23
C LEU A 143 1.05 5.99 2.66
N ILE A 144 0.08 5.27 3.23
CA ILE A 144 -0.36 5.43 4.63
C ILE A 144 0.80 5.18 5.58
N GLU A 145 1.52 4.07 5.41
CA GLU A 145 2.69 3.75 6.24
C GLU A 145 3.81 4.77 6.07
N MET A 146 4.11 5.18 4.83
CA MET A 146 5.15 6.16 4.53
C MET A 146 4.86 7.52 5.16
N LEU A 147 3.65 8.05 5.00
CA LEU A 147 3.28 9.35 5.57
C LEU A 147 3.07 9.28 7.09
N GLY A 148 2.60 8.15 7.61
CA GLY A 148 2.54 7.90 9.05
C GLY A 148 3.92 7.97 9.73
N LYS A 149 4.95 7.40 9.09
CA LYS A 149 6.35 7.53 9.55
C LYS A 149 6.86 8.98 9.55
N ARG A 150 6.27 9.86 8.73
CA ARG A 150 6.56 11.31 8.70
C ARG A 150 5.68 12.12 9.66
N GLY A 151 4.98 11.46 10.57
CA GLY A 151 4.14 12.10 11.58
C GLY A 151 2.75 12.53 11.09
N TYR A 152 2.34 12.17 9.87
CA TYR A 152 0.96 12.41 9.44
C TYR A 152 0.01 11.51 10.22
N LYS A 153 -1.12 12.06 10.68
CA LYS A 153 -2.24 11.21 11.14
C LYS A 153 -3.04 10.78 9.92
N THR A 154 -3.38 9.50 9.86
CA THR A 154 -4.04 8.91 8.69
C THR A 154 -5.36 8.27 9.08
N TYR A 155 -6.31 8.29 8.15
CA TYR A 155 -7.58 7.59 8.26
C TYR A 155 -8.07 7.20 6.87
N SER A 156 -8.52 5.98 6.67
CA SER A 156 -9.09 5.52 5.40
C SER A 156 -10.50 4.99 5.62
N GLU A 157 -11.40 5.31 4.69
CA GLU A 157 -12.74 4.74 4.63
C GLU A 157 -13.06 4.25 3.22
N ILE A 158 -13.68 3.08 3.14
CA ILE A 158 -14.17 2.52 1.88
C ILE A 158 -15.59 3.06 1.68
N ALA A 159 -15.74 4.02 0.77
CA ALA A 159 -17.01 4.68 0.47
C ALA A 159 -17.77 4.03 -0.71
N GLY A 160 -17.17 3.05 -1.39
CA GLY A 160 -17.79 2.29 -2.47
C GLY A 160 -16.88 1.22 -3.07
N THR A 161 -17.33 0.54 -4.14
CA THR A 161 -16.62 -0.59 -4.78
C THR A 161 -15.26 -0.24 -5.37
N GLU A 162 -15.13 1.01 -5.85
CA GLU A 162 -13.91 1.61 -6.42
C GLU A 162 -13.79 3.07 -5.93
N LEU A 163 -14.19 3.28 -4.68
CA LEU A 163 -14.15 4.59 -4.05
C LEU A 163 -13.67 4.44 -2.62
N VAL A 164 -12.48 4.96 -2.39
CA VAL A 164 -11.81 4.99 -1.08
C VAL A 164 -11.40 6.43 -0.81
N TYR A 165 -11.74 6.92 0.36
CA TYR A 165 -11.24 8.19 0.86
C TYR A 165 -10.12 7.92 1.86
N THR A 166 -8.97 8.53 1.65
CA THR A 166 -7.86 8.49 2.61
C THR A 166 -7.51 9.91 3.01
N TYR A 167 -7.49 10.16 4.31
CA TYR A 167 -7.22 11.44 4.92
C TYR A 167 -5.81 11.45 5.52
N PHE A 168 -5.05 12.50 5.23
CA PHE A 168 -3.70 12.72 5.75
C PHE A 168 -3.64 14.09 6.43
N LEU A 169 -3.69 14.12 7.76
CA LEU A 169 -3.47 15.34 8.55
C LEU A 169 -1.98 15.62 8.66
N LYS A 170 -1.55 16.81 8.23
CA LYS A 170 -0.17 17.26 8.40
C LYS A 170 0.10 17.66 9.85
N PRO A 171 1.18 17.18 10.49
CA PRO A 171 1.49 17.55 11.87
C PRO A 171 1.87 19.04 12.00
N GLU A 172 1.72 19.59 13.21
CA GLU A 172 2.03 20.99 13.55
C GLU A 172 3.54 21.27 13.46
N ARG A 173 4.34 20.35 13.99
CA ARG A 173 5.76 20.21 13.65
C ARG A 173 5.86 19.02 12.73
N ALA A 174 5.96 19.28 11.44
CA ALA A 174 6.62 18.30 10.60
C ALA A 174 8.02 18.13 11.19
N ASP A 175 8.41 16.89 11.49
CA ASP A 175 9.82 16.57 11.49
C ASP A 175 10.32 16.78 10.04
N ASP A 176 10.59 18.05 9.70
CA ASP A 176 11.56 18.40 8.68
C ASP A 176 12.98 18.05 9.17
N SER A 177 13.10 17.51 10.40
CA SER A 177 14.31 16.96 11.00
C SER A 177 14.73 15.62 10.37
N ASP A 178 13.84 14.94 9.65
CA ASP A 178 14.26 14.13 8.50
C ASP A 178 14.49 15.11 7.33
N GLY A 179 15.69 15.68 7.31
CA GLY A 179 16.27 16.33 6.13
C GLY A 179 16.46 15.39 4.93
N GLU A 180 15.66 14.34 4.82
CA GLU A 180 15.56 13.44 3.69
C GLU A 180 14.14 13.50 3.17
N ASN A 181 13.84 14.67 2.58
CA ASN A 181 13.03 14.75 1.38
C ASN A 181 13.04 13.38 0.67
N VAL A 182 11.86 12.83 0.35
CA VAL A 182 11.75 12.23 -0.98
C VAL A 182 12.01 13.39 -1.93
N GLN A 183 13.30 13.59 -2.24
CA GLN A 183 13.80 14.62 -3.15
C GLN A 183 13.44 14.07 -4.51
N THR A 184 12.20 14.30 -4.91
CA THR A 184 11.92 14.72 -6.26
C THR A 184 12.86 15.89 -6.54
N ASP A 185 13.95 15.59 -7.26
CA ASP A 185 14.95 16.48 -7.87
C ASP A 185 15.94 17.25 -6.98
N GLY A 186 15.60 17.58 -5.72
CA GLY A 186 16.31 18.59 -4.93
C GLY A 186 17.83 18.44 -4.71
N ASN A 187 18.42 17.27 -4.95
CA ASN A 187 19.87 17.12 -4.97
C ASN A 187 20.39 16.02 -5.92
N TRP A 188 19.63 15.71 -6.97
CA TRP A 188 20.00 14.65 -7.92
C TRP A 188 21.37 14.90 -8.55
N GLU A 189 21.60 16.11 -9.07
CA GLU A 189 22.81 16.43 -9.81
C GLU A 189 24.08 16.37 -8.94
N GLU A 190 24.00 16.78 -7.67
CA GLU A 190 25.15 16.67 -6.75
C GLU A 190 25.48 15.22 -6.42
N ILE A 191 24.47 14.40 -6.13
CA ILE A 191 24.66 12.98 -5.84
C ILE A 191 25.14 12.22 -7.08
N TYR A 192 24.58 12.51 -8.26
CA TYR A 192 25.02 11.93 -9.52
C TYR A 192 26.50 12.24 -9.78
N LYS A 193 26.91 13.50 -9.60
CA LYS A 193 28.32 13.91 -9.71
C LYS A 193 29.22 13.25 -8.67
N ARG A 194 28.75 13.10 -7.42
CA ARG A 194 29.51 12.43 -6.33
C ARG A 194 29.91 11.00 -6.72
N PHE A 195 29.04 10.31 -7.46
CA PHE A 195 29.27 8.94 -7.91
C PHE A 195 29.65 8.83 -9.38
N GLU A 196 30.05 9.92 -10.03
CA GLU A 196 30.49 9.89 -11.44
C GLU A 196 31.65 8.91 -11.62
N GLY A 197 31.53 7.98 -12.57
CA GLY A 197 32.48 6.87 -12.76
C GLY A 197 32.37 5.72 -11.75
N LYS A 198 31.44 5.79 -10.79
CA LYS A 198 31.15 4.78 -9.76
C LYS A 198 29.67 4.38 -9.72
N LEU A 199 29.00 4.46 -10.86
CA LEU A 199 27.61 4.06 -11.02
C LEU A 199 27.53 2.64 -11.57
N LYS A 200 26.72 1.79 -10.94
CA LYS A 200 26.24 0.55 -11.56
C LYS A 200 24.86 0.83 -12.11
N GLU A 201 24.64 0.62 -13.40
CA GLU A 201 23.37 0.93 -14.06
C GLU A 201 22.57 -0.34 -14.33
N ILE A 202 21.28 -0.31 -14.00
CA ILE A 202 20.33 -1.39 -14.28
C ILE A 202 19.04 -0.83 -14.86
N ASP A 203 18.40 -1.58 -15.76
CA ASP A 203 17.07 -1.28 -16.29
C ASP A 203 16.09 -2.36 -15.90
N VAL A 204 15.10 -2.00 -15.07
CA VAL A 204 14.06 -2.92 -14.60
C VAL A 204 12.70 -2.62 -15.21
N ARG A 205 12.61 -1.70 -16.19
CA ARG A 205 11.35 -1.31 -16.83
C ARG A 205 10.67 -2.48 -17.52
N HIS A 206 11.44 -3.42 -18.05
CA HIS A 206 10.93 -4.59 -18.77
C HIS A 206 10.39 -5.69 -17.83
N LEU A 207 10.60 -5.57 -16.51
CA LEU A 207 10.25 -6.60 -15.54
C LEU A 207 8.83 -6.42 -14.99
N GLU A 208 8.08 -7.52 -14.90
CA GLU A 208 6.76 -7.57 -14.25
C GLU A 208 6.89 -7.65 -12.74
N MET A 209 5.94 -7.10 -11.99
CA MET A 209 5.97 -7.17 -10.53
C MET A 209 5.93 -8.62 -10.02
N PRO A 210 6.71 -8.98 -8.96
CA PRO A 210 7.55 -8.12 -8.11
C PRO A 210 9.04 -8.06 -8.52
N LEU A 211 9.38 -8.50 -9.74
CA LEU A 211 10.77 -8.68 -10.18
C LEU A 211 11.62 -7.38 -10.17
N PRO A 212 11.10 -6.18 -10.52
CA PRO A 212 11.88 -4.95 -10.40
C PRO A 212 12.46 -4.75 -9.00
N MET A 213 11.63 -4.94 -7.97
CA MET A 213 12.02 -4.75 -6.58
C MET A 213 13.09 -5.77 -6.15
N LEU A 214 12.89 -7.05 -6.46
CA LEU A 214 13.84 -8.10 -6.10
C LEU A 214 15.19 -7.89 -6.77
N THR A 215 15.18 -7.52 -8.06
CA THR A 215 16.40 -7.23 -8.82
C THR A 215 17.15 -6.05 -8.20
N ILE A 216 16.45 -4.97 -7.87
CA ILE A 216 17.09 -3.81 -7.23
C ILE A 216 17.69 -4.18 -5.86
N LEU A 217 16.96 -4.93 -5.02
CA LEU A 217 17.47 -5.32 -3.70
C LEU A 217 18.70 -6.23 -3.79
N GLU A 218 18.71 -7.20 -4.70
CA GLU A 218 19.87 -8.07 -4.95
C GLU A 218 21.07 -7.26 -5.46
N GLU A 219 20.83 -6.31 -6.35
CA GLU A 219 21.86 -5.45 -6.91
C GLU A 219 22.50 -4.54 -5.86
N VAL A 220 21.69 -3.98 -4.96
CA VAL A 220 22.21 -3.15 -3.87
C VAL A 220 22.97 -3.99 -2.84
N ASP A 221 22.53 -5.21 -2.54
CA ASP A 221 23.22 -6.10 -1.60
C ASP A 221 24.63 -6.48 -2.07
N ASN A 222 24.82 -6.54 -3.39
CA ASN A 222 26.11 -6.82 -4.02
C ASN A 222 26.92 -5.56 -4.38
N LEU A 223 26.39 -4.37 -4.10
CA LEU A 223 27.02 -3.11 -4.50
C LEU A 223 28.18 -2.73 -3.55
N PRO A 224 29.38 -2.41 -4.08
CA PRO A 224 30.46 -1.84 -3.27
C PRO A 224 30.04 -0.57 -2.55
N SER A 225 30.56 -0.35 -1.34
CA SER A 225 30.15 0.77 -0.48
C SER A 225 30.47 2.16 -1.04
N ASP A 226 31.37 2.26 -2.01
CA ASP A 226 31.76 3.52 -2.66
C ASP A 226 31.05 3.75 -4.00
N MET A 227 30.13 2.87 -4.39
CA MET A 227 29.33 2.95 -5.61
C MET A 227 27.88 3.30 -5.30
N ALA A 228 27.17 3.80 -6.32
CA ALA A 228 25.73 3.98 -6.30
C ALA A 228 25.08 3.17 -7.44
N LEU A 229 23.87 2.68 -7.19
CA LEU A 229 23.05 1.98 -8.16
C LEU A 229 22.14 3.00 -8.86
N TYR A 230 22.27 3.08 -10.19
CA TYR A 230 21.41 3.85 -11.07
C TYR A 230 20.35 2.92 -11.68
N VAL A 231 19.08 3.18 -11.40
CA VAL A 231 17.98 2.31 -11.81
C VAL A 231 17.04 3.05 -12.75
N HIS A 232 16.81 2.46 -13.93
CA HIS A 232 15.68 2.85 -14.79
C HIS A 232 14.43 2.10 -14.38
N HIS A 233 13.38 2.84 -14.04
CA HIS A 233 12.10 2.30 -13.59
C HIS A 233 10.93 2.98 -14.32
N LYS A 234 9.79 2.28 -14.43
CA LYS A 234 8.58 2.79 -15.11
C LYS A 234 7.79 3.82 -14.29
N ARG A 235 7.99 3.81 -12.97
CA ARG A 235 7.20 4.55 -11.97
C ARG A 235 7.91 4.54 -10.63
N ILE A 236 7.38 5.18 -9.60
CA ILE A 236 8.06 5.20 -8.29
C ILE A 236 7.76 3.89 -7.52
N PRO A 237 8.78 3.07 -7.18
CA PRO A 237 8.57 1.81 -6.48
C PRO A 237 8.34 2.04 -4.98
N VAL A 238 7.11 2.40 -4.58
CA VAL A 238 6.77 2.71 -3.18
C VAL A 238 7.11 1.61 -2.18
N PHE A 239 6.95 0.35 -2.56
CA PHE A 239 7.26 -0.81 -1.70
C PHE A 239 8.76 -1.01 -1.49
N LEU A 240 9.59 -0.48 -2.39
CA LEU A 240 11.05 -0.58 -2.27
C LEU A 240 11.59 0.41 -1.23
N LEU A 241 10.97 1.59 -1.09
CA LEU A 241 11.53 2.67 -0.26
C LEU A 241 11.70 2.30 1.22
N PRO A 242 10.73 1.62 1.87
CA PRO A 242 10.91 1.11 3.23
C PRO A 242 12.06 0.10 3.35
N GLU A 243 12.18 -0.83 2.40
CA GLU A 243 13.23 -1.85 2.38
C GLU A 243 14.63 -1.25 2.26
N LEU A 244 14.79 -0.20 1.44
CA LEU A 244 16.06 0.54 1.32
C LEU A 244 16.43 1.21 2.64
N LYS A 245 15.47 1.84 3.31
CA LYS A 245 15.69 2.48 4.62
C LYS A 245 16.09 1.48 5.69
N GLU A 246 15.45 0.31 5.76
CA GLU A 246 15.81 -0.75 6.71
C GLU A 246 17.25 -1.24 6.51
N ARG A 247 17.73 -1.21 5.27
CA ARG A 247 19.11 -1.54 4.88
C ARG A 247 20.10 -0.38 5.04
N LYS A 248 19.67 0.76 5.61
CA LYS A 248 20.47 1.98 5.80
C LYS A 248 21.03 2.54 4.49
N LEU A 249 20.23 2.46 3.45
CA LEU A 249 20.51 3.05 2.15
C LEU A 249 19.71 4.32 1.99
N ASP A 250 20.34 5.32 1.40
CA ASP A 250 19.69 6.55 0.96
C ASP A 250 19.42 6.46 -0.56
N PHE A 251 18.43 7.22 -1.03
CA PHE A 251 18.03 7.22 -2.43
C PHE A 251 17.59 8.60 -2.94
N ARG A 252 17.80 8.87 -4.23
CA ARG A 252 17.22 10.02 -4.94
C ARG A 252 16.35 9.51 -6.08
N ILE A 253 15.25 10.21 -6.33
CA ILE A 253 14.29 9.86 -7.39
C ILE A 253 14.16 11.07 -8.30
N LYS A 254 14.37 10.86 -9.60
CA LYS A 254 14.17 11.86 -10.66
C LYS A 254 13.11 11.35 -11.61
N GLU A 255 11.99 12.05 -11.67
CA GLU A 255 10.92 11.76 -12.62
C GLU A 255 11.17 12.56 -13.89
N ILE A 256 11.37 11.87 -15.00
CA ILE A 256 11.68 12.52 -16.29
C ILE A 256 10.40 12.79 -17.04
N SER A 257 9.59 11.74 -17.16
CA SER A 257 8.31 11.78 -17.85
C SER A 257 7.44 10.62 -17.36
N GLU A 258 6.21 10.61 -17.82
CA GLU A 258 5.29 9.53 -17.53
C GLU A 258 5.81 8.19 -18.07
N GLY A 259 6.00 7.20 -17.19
CA GLY A 259 6.61 5.92 -17.58
C GLY A 259 8.14 5.88 -17.48
N GLU A 260 8.78 6.96 -17.06
CA GLU A 260 10.24 7.07 -16.96
C GLU A 260 10.70 7.76 -15.67
N VAL A 261 11.19 6.95 -14.75
CA VAL A 261 11.69 7.35 -13.44
C VAL A 261 13.09 6.79 -13.26
N PHE A 262 14.02 7.63 -12.82
CA PHE A 262 15.35 7.22 -12.42
C PHE A 262 15.48 7.21 -10.90
N LEU A 263 16.12 6.16 -10.38
CA LEU A 263 16.51 6.10 -8.98
C LEU A 263 18.03 6.03 -8.88
N LEU A 264 18.59 6.80 -7.95
CA LEU A 264 19.95 6.63 -7.44
C LEU A 264 19.83 6.04 -6.04
N ILE A 265 20.49 4.91 -5.78
CA ILE A 265 20.49 4.24 -4.47
C ILE A 265 21.94 4.09 -4.02
N PHE A 266 22.24 4.50 -2.79
CA PHE A 266 23.61 4.54 -2.27
C PHE A 266 23.62 4.32 -0.75
N LYS A 267 24.77 3.94 -0.19
CA LYS A 267 24.93 3.87 1.27
C LYS A 267 25.01 5.29 1.83
N ALA A 268 24.25 5.56 2.90
CA ALA A 268 24.26 6.82 3.63
C ALA A 268 25.66 7.13 4.21
#